data_AF-A0A8H8SGA7-F1
#
_entry.id   AF-A0A8H8SGA7-F1
#
_cell.length_a   1.000
_cell.length_b   1.000
_cell.length_c   1.000
_cell.angle_alpha   90.00
_cell.angle_beta   90.00
_cell.angle_gamma   90.00
#
_symmetry.space_group_name_H-M   'P 1'
#
loop_
_entity.id
_entity.type
_entity.pdbx_description
1 polymer ?
#
loop_
_entity_poly.entity_id
_entity_poly.type
_entity_poly.pdbx_seq_one_letter_code
_entity_poly.pdbx_strand_id
1 'polypeptide(L)'
;MLRHKDFSACIFVDGKEVEYYNPRIKYDDSAEGRENFTVSWKDHRGIHHSSGHIFIDGKDVASAIMRRGRGKPVSRSGAKVMANKLRPFKFAHLNVTSDDTIADKKKDKEKLKEMSTIRLAITFVELGNVVPFKSLQVEDWGPVHEEAKALGLTTQYDPKIEIPPSRAVASRPLNPEQDGPDVQFVFTGWGKAHLMAADIIPNPNAPKFPENTVLRPIELDDDGIEVVNPSTPQHKRPRNNKRAGTDSDESEGQANTTQKRPRRIGSSPQSSIADPKEHAGSHPPGLSLEDEEDLINLQQHMGEHTLRNSNSDEEGSGSREADENDVESSMRVNDEESQDL
;
A
#
# COMPACT_ATOMS: atom_id res chain seq x y z
N MET A 1 -3.67 -7.73 -10.80
CA MET A 1 -4.76 -7.53 -9.83
C MET A 1 -4.76 -8.65 -8.80
N LEU A 2 -4.69 -8.31 -7.50
CA LEU A 2 -4.69 -9.29 -6.42
C LEU A 2 -6.12 -9.75 -6.13
N ARG A 3 -6.35 -11.05 -5.97
CA ARG A 3 -7.67 -11.63 -5.66
C ARG A 3 -7.63 -12.41 -4.35
N HIS A 4 -8.65 -12.24 -3.52
CA HIS A 4 -8.85 -13.02 -2.31
C HIS A 4 -10.35 -13.17 -2.04
N LYS A 5 -10.83 -14.42 -1.91
CA LYS A 5 -12.27 -14.76 -1.92
C LYS A 5 -12.94 -14.12 -3.16
N ASP A 6 -14.03 -13.40 -2.93
CA ASP A 6 -14.85 -12.75 -3.95
C ASP A 6 -14.41 -11.31 -4.24
N PHE A 7 -13.28 -10.87 -3.68
CA PHE A 7 -12.77 -9.53 -3.85
C PHE A 7 -11.49 -9.51 -4.68
N SER A 8 -11.34 -8.43 -5.44
CA SER A 8 -10.07 -8.05 -6.05
C SER A 8 -9.67 -6.64 -5.64
N ALA A 9 -8.38 -6.40 -5.58
CA ALA A 9 -7.82 -5.08 -5.31
C ALA A 9 -6.58 -4.84 -6.18
N CYS A 10 -6.35 -3.57 -6.52
CA CYS A 10 -5.21 -3.06 -7.27
C CYS A 10 -4.81 -1.66 -6.80
N ILE A 11 -3.52 -1.35 -6.93
CA ILE A 11 -3.00 0.01 -6.84
C ILE A 11 -2.68 0.46 -8.25
N PHE A 12 -3.18 1.64 -8.62
CA PHE A 12 -2.80 2.32 -9.85
C PHE A 12 -1.86 3.47 -9.54
N VAL A 13 -0.81 3.63 -10.32
CA VAL A 13 0.11 4.76 -10.25
C VAL A 13 0.08 5.46 -11.60
N ASP A 14 -0.30 6.74 -11.59
CA ASP A 14 -0.56 7.53 -12.81
C ASP A 14 -1.44 6.80 -13.84
N GLY A 15 -2.47 6.12 -13.33
CA GLY A 15 -3.45 5.37 -14.13
C GLY A 15 -2.98 4.00 -14.64
N LYS A 16 -1.73 3.59 -14.37
CA LYS A 16 -1.21 2.27 -14.71
C LYS A 16 -1.33 1.33 -13.52
N GLU A 17 -1.87 0.15 -13.73
CA GLU A 17 -1.94 -0.87 -12.67
C GLU A 17 -0.51 -1.29 -12.30
N VAL A 18 -0.17 -1.18 -11.02
CA VAL A 18 1.11 -1.65 -10.52
C VAL A 18 1.08 -3.17 -10.51
N GLU A 19 1.99 -3.77 -11.25
CA GLU A 19 2.14 -5.22 -11.27
C GLU A 19 2.59 -5.71 -9.88
N TYR A 20 1.88 -6.71 -9.37
CA TYR A 20 2.22 -7.36 -8.11
C TYR A 20 3.52 -8.14 -8.27
N TYR A 21 4.60 -7.57 -7.74
CA TYR A 21 5.92 -8.16 -7.54
C TYR A 21 6.21 -9.47 -8.28
N ASN A 22 6.57 -9.36 -9.56
CA ASN A 22 7.64 -10.19 -10.11
C ASN A 22 8.96 -9.41 -9.93
N PRO A 23 9.99 -9.91 -9.22
CA PRO A 23 11.20 -9.19 -8.72
C PRO A 23 12.13 -8.49 -9.73
N ARG A 24 11.64 -7.92 -10.83
CA ARG A 24 12.49 -7.39 -11.91
C ARG A 24 12.30 -5.91 -12.22
N ILE A 25 11.31 -5.23 -11.64
CA ILE A 25 11.19 -3.79 -11.83
C ILE A 25 12.19 -3.11 -10.89
N LYS A 26 13.37 -2.81 -11.42
CA LYS A 26 14.20 -1.74 -10.88
C LYS A 26 13.34 -0.49 -10.96
N TYR A 27 12.88 0.03 -9.82
CA TYR A 27 12.51 1.44 -9.77
C TYR A 27 13.81 2.17 -10.11
N ASP A 28 13.88 2.68 -11.34
CA ASP A 28 14.96 3.56 -11.71
C ASP A 28 14.79 4.78 -10.80
N ASP A 29 15.73 5.01 -9.88
CA ASP A 29 15.72 6.15 -8.95
C ASP A 29 15.66 7.52 -9.70
N SER A 30 15.64 7.50 -11.03
CA SER A 30 15.52 8.64 -11.95
C SER A 30 14.08 9.15 -12.15
N ALA A 31 13.03 8.38 -11.87
CA ALA A 31 11.65 8.88 -11.96
C ALA A 31 11.24 9.43 -10.61
N GLU A 32 11.33 10.75 -10.45
CA GLU A 32 10.98 11.52 -9.25
C GLU A 32 9.80 10.89 -8.50
N GLY A 33 10.03 10.31 -7.32
CA GLY A 33 9.02 9.65 -6.49
C GLY A 33 7.92 10.62 -6.04
N ARG A 34 7.05 10.98 -6.97
CA ARG A 34 6.04 12.04 -6.90
C ARG A 34 4.75 11.63 -7.62
N GLU A 35 4.66 10.38 -8.03
CA GLU A 35 3.53 9.85 -8.77
C GLU A 35 2.33 9.72 -7.84
N ASN A 36 1.16 10.12 -8.34
CA ASN A 36 -0.08 9.99 -7.60
C ASN A 36 -0.59 8.56 -7.76
N PHE A 37 -1.19 8.03 -6.69
CA PHE A 37 -1.72 6.68 -6.74
C PHE A 37 -3.18 6.60 -6.35
N THR A 38 -3.83 5.53 -6.81
CA THR A 38 -5.23 5.24 -6.58
C THR A 38 -5.37 3.80 -6.08
N VAL A 39 -6.07 3.63 -4.96
CA VAL A 39 -6.45 2.33 -4.43
C VAL A 39 -7.79 1.96 -5.04
N SER A 40 -7.88 0.78 -5.65
CA SER A 40 -9.10 0.32 -6.31
C SER A 40 -9.44 -1.10 -5.91
N TRP A 41 -10.72 -1.39 -5.74
CA TRP A 41 -11.20 -2.73 -5.41
C TRP A 41 -12.57 -3.03 -6.00
N LYS A 42 -12.89 -4.32 -6.09
CA LYS A 42 -14.15 -4.81 -6.65
C LYS A 42 -14.62 -6.06 -5.91
N ASP A 43 -15.92 -6.14 -5.66
CA ASP A 43 -16.63 -7.35 -5.27
C ASP A 43 -17.18 -8.02 -6.53
N HIS A 44 -16.78 -9.27 -6.75
CA HIS A 44 -17.18 -10.06 -7.91
C HIS A 44 -18.53 -10.73 -7.74
N ARG A 45 -19.01 -10.92 -6.50
CA ARG A 45 -20.34 -11.45 -6.23
C ARG A 45 -21.39 -10.36 -6.17
N GLY A 46 -21.06 -9.25 -5.53
CA GLY A 46 -21.94 -8.08 -5.44
C GLY A 46 -23.27 -8.37 -4.74
N ILE A 47 -23.30 -9.34 -3.81
CA ILE A 47 -24.53 -9.79 -3.10
C ILE A 47 -24.88 -8.88 -1.92
N HIS A 48 -23.88 -8.27 -1.29
CA HIS A 48 -24.05 -7.38 -0.14
C HIS A 48 -23.46 -6.00 -0.43
N HIS A 49 -23.84 -4.99 0.36
CA HIS A 49 -23.06 -3.76 0.40
C HIS A 49 -21.76 -4.04 1.17
N SER A 50 -20.67 -3.38 0.80
CA SER A 50 -19.41 -3.44 1.54
C SER A 50 -18.83 -2.04 1.74
N SER A 51 -18.13 -1.85 2.86
CA SER A 51 -17.33 -0.66 3.15
C SER A 51 -15.85 -1.03 3.05
N GLY A 52 -15.11 -0.35 2.19
CA GLY A 52 -13.65 -0.45 2.14
C GLY A 52 -13.01 0.73 2.86
N HIS A 53 -12.23 0.45 3.89
CA HIS A 53 -11.39 1.41 4.61
C HIS A 53 -9.93 1.27 4.17
N ILE A 54 -9.33 2.40 3.79
CA ILE A 54 -7.95 2.49 3.32
C ILE A 54 -7.12 3.07 4.44
N PHE A 55 -6.20 2.25 4.92
CA PHE A 55 -5.20 2.63 5.90
C PHE A 55 -3.88 2.89 5.17
N ILE A 56 -3.30 4.07 5.39
CA ILE A 56 -1.98 4.43 4.87
C ILE A 56 -1.10 4.68 6.07
N ASP A 57 0.01 3.94 6.13
CA ASP A 57 0.96 3.99 7.23
C ASP A 57 0.28 3.84 8.61
N GLY A 58 -0.68 2.91 8.70
CA GLY A 58 -1.44 2.63 9.91
C GLY A 58 -2.70 3.47 10.14
N LYS A 59 -2.83 4.62 9.48
CA LYS A 59 -3.94 5.57 9.71
C LYS A 59 -5.08 5.34 8.73
N ASP A 60 -6.33 5.27 9.21
CA ASP A 60 -7.54 5.25 8.35
C ASP A 60 -7.71 6.62 7.68
N VAL A 61 -7.50 6.69 6.36
CA VAL A 61 -7.38 7.96 5.63
C VAL A 61 -8.46 8.16 4.58
N ALA A 62 -9.13 7.09 4.17
CA ALA A 62 -10.23 7.16 3.23
C ALA A 62 -11.11 5.93 3.36
N SER A 63 -12.40 6.10 3.06
CA SER A 63 -13.32 4.98 2.93
C SER A 63 -14.25 5.16 1.74
N ALA A 64 -14.85 4.06 1.30
CA ALA A 64 -15.90 4.08 0.30
C ALA A 64 -16.85 2.90 0.47
N ILE A 65 -18.12 3.14 0.17
CA ILE A 65 -19.15 2.12 0.15
C ILE A 65 -19.31 1.60 -1.27
N MET A 66 -19.14 0.30 -1.45
CA MET A 66 -19.53 -0.41 -2.65
C MET A 66 -20.96 -0.93 -2.46
N ARG A 67 -21.89 -0.46 -3.27
CA ARG A 67 -23.28 -0.91 -3.19
C ARG A 67 -23.44 -2.29 -3.84
N ARG A 68 -24.39 -3.07 -3.32
CA ARG A 68 -24.85 -4.33 -3.92
C ARG A 68 -25.12 -4.15 -5.42
N GLY A 69 -24.71 -5.13 -6.23
CA GLY A 69 -24.91 -5.13 -7.69
C GLY A 69 -24.02 -4.16 -8.48
N ARG A 70 -23.11 -3.42 -7.82
CA ARG A 70 -22.19 -2.52 -8.53
C ARG A 70 -21.19 -3.33 -9.38
N GLY A 71 -21.30 -3.24 -10.71
CA GLY A 71 -20.40 -3.93 -11.62
C GLY A 71 -19.02 -3.27 -11.80
N LYS A 72 -18.91 -1.97 -11.54
CA LYS A 72 -17.67 -1.17 -11.68
C LYS A 72 -16.87 -1.19 -10.36
N PRO A 73 -15.53 -1.22 -10.41
CA PRO A 73 -14.71 -1.09 -9.22
C PRO A 73 -15.00 0.24 -8.47
N VAL A 74 -14.65 0.25 -7.19
CA VAL A 74 -14.58 1.45 -6.38
C VAL A 74 -13.12 1.87 -6.31
N SER A 75 -12.86 3.16 -6.51
CA SER A 75 -11.51 3.70 -6.53
C SER A 75 -11.40 4.94 -5.65
N ARG A 76 -10.24 5.13 -5.02
CA ARG A 76 -9.91 6.27 -4.18
C ARG A 76 -8.49 6.73 -4.44
N SER A 77 -8.36 7.98 -4.88
CA SER A 77 -7.09 8.63 -5.23
C SER A 77 -6.61 9.63 -4.19
N GLY A 78 -7.30 9.76 -3.05
CA GLY A 78 -6.94 10.72 -2.01
C GLY A 78 -7.76 10.61 -0.73
N ALA A 79 -7.33 11.35 0.28
CA ALA A 79 -8.03 11.52 1.55
C ALA A 79 -9.01 12.68 1.45
N LYS A 80 -10.28 12.42 1.77
CA LYS A 80 -11.32 13.44 1.74
C LYS A 80 -11.28 14.25 3.04
N VAL A 81 -10.75 15.47 2.97
CA VAL A 81 -10.59 16.34 4.15
C VAL A 81 -11.83 17.17 4.46
N MET A 82 -12.66 17.45 3.45
CA MET A 82 -13.95 18.15 3.56
C MET A 82 -14.96 17.59 2.56
N ALA A 83 -16.24 17.93 2.72
CA ALA A 83 -17.32 17.43 1.86
C ALA A 83 -17.07 17.64 0.36
N ASN A 84 -16.31 18.68 0.00
CA ASN A 84 -15.97 19.10 -1.37
C ASN A 84 -14.45 19.28 -1.59
N LYS A 85 -13.58 18.77 -0.70
CA LYS A 85 -12.12 18.85 -0.89
C LYS A 85 -11.42 17.52 -0.63
N LEU A 86 -10.45 17.22 -1.48
CA LEU A 86 -9.64 16.01 -1.46
C LEU A 86 -8.16 16.40 -1.36
N ARG A 87 -7.34 15.64 -0.62
CA ARG A 87 -5.89 15.66 -0.78
C ARG A 87 -5.45 14.37 -1.49
N PRO A 88 -4.91 14.44 -2.72
CA PRO A 88 -4.50 13.26 -3.45
C PRO A 88 -3.40 12.46 -2.74
N PHE A 89 -3.41 11.14 -2.88
CA PHE A 89 -2.37 10.26 -2.38
C PHE A 89 -1.16 10.30 -3.32
N LYS A 90 0.02 10.40 -2.72
CA LYS A 90 1.28 10.53 -3.46
C LYS A 90 2.38 9.75 -2.78
N PHE A 91 3.13 8.99 -3.57
CA PHE A 91 4.38 8.42 -3.07
C PHE A 91 5.41 9.53 -2.92
N ALA A 92 6.21 9.45 -1.86
CA ALA A 92 7.26 10.42 -1.57
C ALA A 92 8.44 9.76 -0.88
N HIS A 93 9.61 10.37 -1.02
CA HIS A 93 10.78 9.96 -0.27
C HIS A 93 10.61 10.26 1.22
N LEU A 94 11.13 9.36 2.05
CA LEU A 94 11.19 9.59 3.49
C LEU A 94 12.10 10.80 3.75
N ASN A 95 11.58 11.81 4.45
CA ASN A 95 12.40 12.89 4.98
C ASN A 95 13.14 12.36 6.20
N VAL A 96 14.45 12.22 6.08
CA VAL A 96 15.30 11.69 7.15
C VAL A 96 16.06 12.82 7.83
N THR A 97 16.21 12.77 9.15
CA THR A 97 17.01 13.70 9.94
C THR A 97 17.92 12.96 10.91
N SER A 98 19.14 13.47 11.14
CA SER A 98 20.07 13.02 12.19
C SER A 98 19.91 13.80 13.49
N ASP A 99 19.00 14.79 13.54
CA ASP A 99 18.77 15.59 14.74
C ASP A 99 17.84 14.85 15.71
N ASP A 100 18.43 14.29 16.76
CA ASP A 100 17.77 13.62 17.88
C ASP A 100 16.77 14.52 18.64
N THR A 101 16.85 15.85 18.48
CA THR A 101 15.88 16.77 19.10
C THR A 101 14.56 16.83 18.33
N ILE A 102 14.58 16.49 17.04
CA ILE A 102 13.42 16.53 16.14
C ILE A 102 12.74 15.17 16.08
N ALA A 103 13.52 14.09 16.09
CA ALA A 103 13.03 12.72 15.92
C ALA A 103 12.92 11.96 17.25
N ASP A 104 11.76 11.35 17.51
CA ASP A 104 11.53 10.55 18.71
C ASP A 104 11.79 9.08 18.38
N LYS A 105 13.02 8.60 18.66
CA LYS A 105 13.46 7.23 18.33
C LYS A 105 12.48 6.15 18.76
N LYS A 106 11.81 6.31 19.91
CA LYS A 106 10.87 5.31 20.44
C LYS A 106 9.58 5.31 19.62
N LYS A 107 8.99 6.48 19.38
CA LYS A 107 7.76 6.60 18.57
C LYS A 107 8.02 6.23 17.12
N ASP A 108 9.17 6.61 16.58
CA ASP A 108 9.56 6.31 15.21
C ASP A 108 9.69 4.81 14.99
N LYS A 109 10.22 4.06 15.97
CA LYS A 109 10.30 2.60 15.90
C LYS A 109 8.93 1.92 15.83
N GLU A 110 7.93 2.42 16.56
CA GLU A 110 6.56 1.89 16.49
C GLU A 110 5.91 2.23 15.15
N LYS A 111 6.04 3.49 14.73
CA LYS A 111 5.55 3.99 13.44
C LYS A 111 6.14 3.25 12.24
N LEU A 112 7.41 2.89 12.30
CA LEU A 112 8.12 2.14 11.26
C LEU A 112 7.50 0.77 10.95
N LYS A 113 6.77 0.17 11.90
CA LYS A 113 6.12 -1.13 11.68
C LYS A 113 5.00 -1.05 10.65
N GLU A 114 4.31 0.08 10.60
CA GLU A 114 3.17 0.30 9.71
C GLU A 114 3.55 1.17 8.51
N MET A 115 4.73 1.76 8.54
CA MET A 115 5.25 2.64 7.50
C MET A 115 5.40 1.93 6.15
N SER A 116 5.11 2.66 5.08
CA SER A 116 5.19 2.19 3.70
C SER A 116 4.18 1.07 3.43
N THR A 117 3.07 1.04 4.18
CA THR A 117 1.98 0.08 3.98
C THR A 117 0.70 0.78 3.59
N ILE A 118 0.04 0.25 2.55
CA ILE A 118 -1.31 0.62 2.15
C ILE A 118 -2.18 -0.60 2.39
N ARG A 119 -3.13 -0.50 3.31
CA ARG A 119 -3.94 -1.62 3.79
C ARG A 119 -5.40 -1.31 3.51
N LEU A 120 -6.04 -2.15 2.71
CA LEU A 120 -7.46 -2.06 2.40
C LEU A 120 -8.20 -3.11 3.22
N ALA A 121 -9.04 -2.66 4.16
CA ALA A 121 -9.90 -3.51 4.98
C ALA A 121 -11.34 -3.39 4.48
N ILE A 122 -11.95 -4.51 4.12
CA ILE A 122 -13.29 -4.57 3.56
C ILE A 122 -14.20 -5.33 4.52
N THR A 123 -15.33 -4.71 4.88
CA THR A 123 -16.36 -5.30 5.73
C THR A 123 -17.70 -5.23 5.00
N PHE A 124 -18.48 -6.31 5.04
CA PHE A 124 -19.87 -6.29 4.60
C PHE A 124 -20.70 -5.45 5.56
N VAL A 125 -21.56 -4.59 5.01
CA VAL A 125 -22.32 -3.61 5.79
C VAL A 125 -23.78 -3.57 5.40
N GLU A 126 -24.61 -3.13 6.34
CA GLU A 126 -25.94 -2.61 6.05
C GLU A 126 -25.89 -1.08 6.01
N LEU A 127 -26.62 -0.50 5.05
CA LEU A 127 -26.68 0.94 4.86
C LEU A 127 -27.83 1.55 5.67
N GLY A 128 -27.52 2.64 6.36
CA GLY A 128 -28.50 3.46 7.09
C GLY A 128 -28.82 4.77 6.37
N ASN A 129 -29.22 5.77 7.15
CA ASN A 129 -29.57 7.09 6.64
C ASN A 129 -28.35 7.88 6.14
N VAL A 130 -28.62 8.89 5.31
CA VAL A 130 -27.61 9.89 4.96
C VAL A 130 -27.24 10.69 6.21
N VAL A 131 -25.95 10.86 6.43
CA VAL A 131 -25.39 11.55 7.60
C VAL A 131 -24.51 12.73 7.17
N PRO A 132 -24.30 13.74 8.04
CA PRO A 132 -23.34 14.79 7.79
C PRO A 132 -21.93 14.23 7.56
N PHE A 133 -21.19 14.85 6.65
CA PHE A 133 -19.80 14.48 6.39
C PHE A 133 -18.91 14.82 7.60
N LYS A 134 -18.12 13.86 8.07
CA LYS A 134 -17.11 14.08 9.11
C LYS A 134 -15.78 14.41 8.44
N SER A 135 -15.25 15.61 8.69
CA SER A 135 -13.93 15.99 8.20
C SER A 135 -12.84 15.12 8.81
N LEU A 136 -11.90 14.70 7.97
CA LEU A 136 -10.70 14.01 8.39
C LEU A 136 -9.50 14.96 8.31
N GLN A 137 -8.70 14.97 9.36
CA GLN A 137 -7.39 15.62 9.34
C GLN A 137 -6.34 14.55 8.98
N VAL A 138 -5.70 14.74 7.83
CA VAL A 138 -4.54 13.95 7.43
C VAL A 138 -3.28 14.78 7.57
N GLU A 139 -2.29 14.19 8.21
CA GLU A 139 -0.98 14.80 8.47
C GLU A 139 0.07 14.07 7.67
N ASP A 140 0.92 14.85 7.00
CA ASP A 140 2.10 14.34 6.33
C ASP A 140 3.12 13.85 7.36
N TRP A 141 3.95 12.90 6.93
CA TRP A 141 5.05 12.43 7.77
C TRP A 141 6.06 13.55 8.02
N GLY A 142 6.40 13.74 9.29
CA GLY A 142 7.52 14.58 9.69
C GLY A 142 8.87 13.93 9.37
N PRO A 143 9.98 14.63 9.62
CA PRO A 143 11.30 14.04 9.56
C PRO A 143 11.41 12.83 10.49
N VAL A 144 11.98 11.73 10.01
CA VAL A 144 12.21 10.50 10.79
C VAL A 144 13.71 10.33 11.01
N HIS A 145 14.11 9.77 12.16
CA HIS A 145 15.52 9.60 12.49
C HIS A 145 16.30 8.76 11.45
N GLU A 146 17.59 9.03 11.22
CA GLU A 146 18.43 8.25 10.29
C GLU A 146 18.55 6.76 10.63
N GLU A 147 18.46 6.37 11.90
CA GLU A 147 18.43 4.95 12.28
C GLU A 147 17.20 4.22 11.73
N ALA A 148 16.15 4.96 11.37
CA ALA A 148 14.92 4.46 10.76
C ALA A 148 14.97 4.44 9.21
N LYS A 149 16.08 4.88 8.61
CA LYS A 149 16.30 5.03 7.15
C LYS A 149 16.13 3.73 6.35
N ALA A 150 16.01 2.60 7.02
CA ALA A 150 16.00 1.29 6.39
C ALA A 150 14.80 0.99 5.47
N LEU A 151 13.73 1.81 5.41
CA LEU A 151 12.43 1.28 4.97
C LEU A 151 11.62 2.19 4.00
N GLY A 152 12.20 2.51 2.86
CA GLY A 152 11.44 2.68 1.60
C GLY A 152 10.59 3.95 1.43
N LEU A 153 9.76 3.91 0.39
CA LEU A 153 8.85 4.98 -0.06
C LEU A 153 7.77 5.26 0.99
N THR A 154 7.58 6.53 1.33
CA THR A 154 6.49 6.99 2.19
C THR A 154 5.30 7.46 1.39
N THR A 155 4.16 7.62 2.05
CA THR A 155 3.04 8.33 1.46
C THR A 155 2.95 9.76 1.99
N GLN A 156 2.81 10.71 1.08
CA GLN A 156 2.45 12.09 1.36
C GLN A 156 1.12 12.42 0.69
N TYR A 157 0.62 13.61 1.00
CA TYR A 157 -0.62 14.11 0.44
C TYR A 157 -0.35 15.38 -0.38
N ASP A 158 -0.78 15.39 -1.63
CA ASP A 158 -0.69 16.60 -2.46
C ASP A 158 -1.59 17.73 -1.90
N PRO A 159 -1.43 18.97 -2.40
CA PRO A 159 -2.29 20.09 -2.03
C PRO A 159 -3.78 19.77 -2.23
N LYS A 160 -4.63 20.43 -1.42
CA LYS A 160 -6.08 20.24 -1.46
C LYS A 160 -6.62 20.65 -2.83
N ILE A 161 -7.36 19.74 -3.47
CA ILE A 161 -8.11 20.01 -4.70
C ILE A 161 -9.61 20.07 -4.39
N GLU A 162 -10.35 20.84 -5.19
CA GLU A 162 -11.81 20.86 -5.12
C GLU A 162 -12.40 19.66 -5.84
N ILE A 163 -13.41 19.04 -5.22
CA ILE A 163 -14.17 17.94 -5.79
C ILE A 163 -15.66 18.21 -5.62
N PRO A 164 -16.54 17.60 -6.43
CA PRO A 164 -17.97 17.69 -6.22
C PRO A 164 -18.35 17.27 -4.78
N PRO A 165 -19.31 17.96 -4.14
CA PRO A 165 -19.79 17.57 -2.82
C PRO A 165 -20.33 16.14 -2.86
N SER A 166 -19.85 15.29 -1.94
CA SER A 166 -20.39 13.92 -1.81
C SER A 166 -21.10 13.71 -0.48
N ARG A 167 -22.11 12.84 -0.50
CA ARG A 167 -22.95 12.50 0.66
C ARG A 167 -22.28 11.38 1.46
N ALA A 168 -22.34 11.47 2.78
CA ALA A 168 -21.98 10.36 3.65
C ALA A 168 -23.24 9.56 4.01
N VAL A 169 -23.09 8.25 4.18
CA VAL A 169 -24.17 7.34 4.55
C VAL A 169 -23.70 6.58 5.78
N ALA A 170 -24.58 6.45 6.79
CA ALA A 170 -24.30 5.61 7.94
C ALA A 170 -24.20 4.15 7.49
N SER A 171 -23.29 3.39 8.08
CA SER A 171 -23.17 1.96 7.83
C SER A 171 -22.91 1.22 9.13
N ARG A 172 -23.44 0.01 9.25
CA ARG A 172 -23.12 -0.92 10.34
C ARG A 172 -22.61 -2.24 9.76
N PRO A 173 -21.64 -2.92 10.40
CA PRO A 173 -21.23 -4.25 9.97
C PRO A 173 -22.44 -5.18 9.87
N LEU A 174 -22.46 -6.01 8.83
CA LEU A 174 -23.53 -7.01 8.62
C LEU A 174 -23.50 -8.05 9.75
N ASN A 175 -22.30 -8.46 10.18
CA ASN A 175 -22.08 -9.37 11.30
C ASN A 175 -21.35 -8.62 12.43
N PRO A 176 -22.08 -7.97 13.37
CA PRO A 176 -21.46 -7.14 14.42
C PRO A 176 -20.68 -7.94 15.46
N GLU A 177 -20.88 -9.25 15.55
CA GLU A 177 -20.16 -10.14 16.48
C GLU A 177 -18.78 -10.57 15.94
N GLN A 178 -18.55 -10.41 14.64
CA GLN A 178 -17.27 -10.75 14.01
C GLN A 178 -16.30 -9.59 14.24
N ASP A 179 -15.18 -9.89 14.90
CA ASP A 179 -14.12 -8.91 15.07
C ASP A 179 -13.32 -8.74 13.77
N GLY A 180 -13.01 -7.49 13.43
CA GLY A 180 -12.21 -7.14 12.26
C GLY A 180 -12.94 -7.20 10.89
N PRO A 181 -12.17 -7.02 9.79
CA PRO A 181 -12.72 -7.02 8.42
C PRO A 181 -12.95 -8.43 7.86
N ASP A 182 -13.87 -8.56 6.90
CA ASP A 182 -14.14 -9.82 6.19
C ASP A 182 -13.03 -10.21 5.22
N VAL A 183 -12.40 -9.19 4.61
CA VAL A 183 -11.27 -9.31 3.68
C VAL A 183 -10.29 -8.17 3.91
N GLN A 184 -9.01 -8.49 3.81
CA GLN A 184 -7.95 -7.51 3.94
C GLN A 184 -6.88 -7.70 2.86
N PHE A 185 -6.52 -6.62 2.19
CA PHE A 185 -5.38 -6.56 1.28
C PHE A 185 -4.31 -5.66 1.89
N VAL A 186 -3.05 -6.10 1.87
CA VAL A 186 -1.92 -5.32 2.37
C VAL A 186 -0.91 -5.15 1.23
N PHE A 187 -0.66 -3.90 0.86
CA PHE A 187 0.34 -3.52 -0.13
C PHE A 187 1.52 -2.89 0.60
N THR A 188 2.67 -3.56 0.55
CA THR A 188 3.90 -3.10 1.19
C THR A 188 4.84 -2.54 0.12
N GLY A 189 5.28 -1.29 0.26
CA GLY A 189 6.25 -0.65 -0.63
C GLY A 189 7.69 -1.12 -0.42
N TRP A 190 7.90 -2.24 0.26
CA TRP A 190 9.23 -2.77 0.57
C TRP A 190 9.74 -3.65 -0.56
N GLY A 191 11.01 -3.47 -0.93
CA GLY A 191 11.68 -4.40 -1.83
C GLY A 191 11.77 -5.80 -1.22
N LYS A 192 11.85 -6.83 -2.07
CA LYS A 192 11.90 -8.26 -1.67
C LYS A 192 12.90 -8.54 -0.55
N ALA A 193 14.09 -7.95 -0.63
CA ALA A 193 15.15 -8.12 0.36
C ALA A 193 14.73 -7.65 1.76
N HIS A 194 13.97 -6.55 1.85
CA HIS A 194 13.45 -6.02 3.11
C HIS A 194 12.31 -6.89 3.65
N LEU A 195 11.39 -7.31 2.78
CA LEU A 195 10.33 -8.25 3.16
C LEU A 195 10.91 -9.58 3.68
N MET A 196 12.02 -10.06 3.09
CA MET A 196 12.76 -11.23 3.55
C MET A 196 13.49 -11.01 4.88
N ALA A 197 14.10 -9.83 5.07
CA ALA A 197 14.82 -9.51 6.30
C ALA A 197 13.88 -9.29 7.50
N ALA A 198 12.63 -8.90 7.24
CA ALA A 198 11.57 -8.75 8.24
C ALA A 198 10.76 -10.03 8.48
N ASP A 199 11.17 -11.17 7.89
CA ASP A 199 10.46 -12.45 7.95
C ASP A 199 8.98 -12.40 7.49
N ILE A 200 8.64 -11.41 6.65
CA ILE A 200 7.29 -11.27 6.06
C ILE A 200 7.13 -12.26 4.90
N ILE A 201 8.21 -12.50 4.14
CA ILE A 201 8.27 -13.52 3.10
C ILE A 201 9.49 -14.43 3.33
N PRO A 202 9.45 -15.71 2.90
CA PRO A 202 10.57 -16.63 3.10
C PRO A 202 11.86 -16.09 2.49
N ASN A 203 12.93 -16.03 3.28
CA ASN A 203 14.27 -15.72 2.81
C ASN A 203 14.99 -17.02 2.38
N PRO A 204 15.18 -17.28 1.07
CA PRO A 204 15.84 -18.51 0.60
C PRO A 204 17.31 -18.61 1.01
N ASN A 205 17.91 -17.49 1.41
CA ASN A 205 19.30 -17.40 1.87
C ASN A 205 19.41 -17.36 3.40
N ALA A 206 18.31 -17.42 4.15
CA ALA A 206 18.38 -17.51 5.60
C ALA A 206 19.19 -18.76 5.99
N PRO A 207 20.18 -18.65 6.90
CA PRO A 207 20.88 -19.81 7.41
C PRO A 207 19.84 -20.80 7.92
N LYS A 208 19.77 -21.99 7.31
CA LYS A 208 18.92 -23.07 7.82
C LYS A 208 19.48 -23.43 9.19
N PHE A 209 18.85 -22.95 10.25
CA PHE A 209 19.19 -23.41 11.59
C PHE A 209 18.97 -24.93 11.59
N PRO A 210 19.99 -25.73 11.95
CA PRO A 210 19.81 -27.17 12.01
C PRO A 210 18.69 -27.42 13.03
N GLU A 211 17.65 -28.09 12.56
CA GLU A 211 16.35 -28.35 13.23
C GLU A 211 16.49 -29.07 14.58
N ASN A 212 17.71 -29.49 14.94
CA ASN A 212 18.07 -30.17 16.19
C ASN A 212 18.87 -29.32 17.18
N THR A 213 18.93 -28.00 17.01
CA THR A 213 19.52 -27.15 18.05
C THR A 213 18.51 -27.00 19.17
N VAL A 214 18.58 -27.90 20.15
CA VAL A 214 17.86 -27.78 21.43
C VAL A 214 18.31 -26.47 22.09
N LEU A 215 17.55 -25.39 21.87
CA LEU A 215 17.69 -24.17 22.63
C LEU A 215 17.38 -24.54 24.09
N ARG A 216 18.43 -24.67 24.90
CA ARG A 216 18.24 -24.79 26.34
C ARG A 216 17.52 -23.52 26.78
N PRO A 217 16.40 -23.63 27.52
CA PRO A 217 15.74 -22.48 28.10
C PRO A 217 16.78 -21.62 28.82
N ILE A 218 16.84 -20.33 28.47
CA ILE A 218 17.57 -19.36 29.28
C ILE A 218 16.71 -19.21 30.53
N GLU A 219 17.07 -19.92 31.60
CA GLU A 219 16.50 -19.70 32.92
C GLU A 219 16.87 -18.28 33.32
N LEU A 220 15.87 -17.39 33.34
CA LEU A 220 16.00 -16.05 33.90
C LEU A 220 15.80 -16.20 35.40
N ASP A 221 16.88 -16.10 36.16
CA ASP A 221 16.82 -16.07 37.62
C ASP A 221 16.09 -14.79 38.09
N ASP A 222 15.17 -14.94 39.05
CA ASP A 222 14.20 -13.95 39.57
C ASP A 222 14.86 -12.75 40.30
N ASP A 223 16.20 -12.71 40.35
CA ASP A 223 16.95 -11.77 41.16
C ASP A 223 17.58 -10.60 40.38
N GLY A 224 17.42 -10.54 39.05
CA GLY A 224 17.85 -9.37 38.27
C GLY A 224 19.36 -9.06 38.34
N ILE A 225 20.19 -10.04 38.70
CA ILE A 225 21.65 -9.91 38.69
C ILE A 225 22.18 -10.80 37.57
N GLU A 226 22.79 -10.18 36.55
CA GLU A 226 23.54 -10.91 35.52
C GLU A 226 24.66 -11.73 36.17
N VAL A 227 24.46 -13.04 36.33
CA VAL A 227 25.56 -13.96 36.64
C VAL A 227 26.34 -14.19 35.35
N VAL A 228 27.34 -13.34 35.14
CA VAL A 228 28.38 -13.53 34.12
C VAL A 228 29.11 -14.83 34.44
N ASN A 229 28.82 -15.90 33.70
CA ASN A 229 29.56 -17.16 33.77
C ASN A 229 30.98 -16.96 33.17
N PRO A 230 32.06 -16.98 33.98
CA PRO A 230 33.41 -16.79 33.48
C PRO A 230 33.99 -18.15 33.11
N SER A 231 33.72 -18.63 31.89
CA SER A 231 34.41 -19.81 31.36
C SER A 231 34.47 -19.76 29.84
N THR A 232 35.35 -18.90 29.32
CA THR A 232 35.81 -19.01 27.93
C THR A 232 37.30 -18.68 27.88
N PRO A 233 38.13 -19.51 27.20
CA PRO A 233 39.58 -19.42 27.24
C PRO A 233 40.12 -18.15 26.59
N GLN A 234 41.13 -17.57 27.25
CA GLN A 234 41.85 -16.38 26.83
C GLN A 234 42.52 -16.57 25.47
N HIS A 235 41.92 -16.02 24.41
CA HIS A 235 42.64 -15.75 23.16
C HIS A 235 43.46 -14.47 23.31
N LYS A 236 44.79 -14.65 23.39
CA LYS A 236 45.78 -13.56 23.41
C LYS A 236 45.61 -12.69 22.16
N ARG A 237 45.16 -11.45 22.33
CA ARG A 237 45.29 -10.38 21.33
C ARG A 237 46.69 -9.74 21.42
N PRO A 238 47.39 -9.52 20.30
CA PRO A 238 48.64 -8.78 20.29
C PRO A 238 48.39 -7.29 20.52
N ARG A 239 49.11 -6.74 21.51
CA ARG A 239 49.29 -5.31 21.73
C ARG A 239 49.93 -4.68 20.49
N ASN A 240 49.37 -3.57 20.01
CA ASN A 240 50.15 -2.63 19.22
C ASN A 240 49.97 -1.22 19.79
N ASN A 241 51.06 -0.73 20.40
CA ASN A 241 51.25 0.65 20.82
C ASN A 241 51.57 1.50 19.60
N LYS A 242 50.96 2.68 19.43
CA LYS A 242 51.71 3.89 19.05
C LYS A 242 50.87 5.17 19.13
N ARG A 243 51.43 6.12 19.91
CA ARG A 243 51.49 7.59 19.76
C ARG A 243 50.18 8.33 19.47
N ALA A 244 49.64 9.17 20.36
CA ALA A 244 50.23 10.32 21.07
C ALA A 244 50.86 11.37 20.15
N GLY A 245 50.16 12.49 20.04
CA GLY A 245 50.58 13.77 19.47
C GLY A 245 49.43 14.43 18.72
N THR A 246 49.16 15.73 18.79
CA THR A 246 49.71 16.85 19.55
C THR A 246 48.72 18.00 19.29
N ASP A 247 48.61 18.92 20.25
CA ASP A 247 48.03 20.27 20.14
C ASP A 247 48.27 20.95 18.79
N SER A 248 47.28 21.73 18.33
CA SER A 248 47.36 22.94 17.48
C SER A 248 45.95 23.20 16.93
N ASP A 249 45.45 24.41 16.72
CA ASP A 249 45.75 25.74 17.20
C ASP A 249 44.53 26.58 16.76
N GLU A 250 44.33 27.71 17.40
CA GLU A 250 43.26 28.66 17.12
C GLU A 250 43.34 29.21 15.69
N SER A 251 42.19 29.42 15.03
CA SER A 251 42.08 30.44 14.00
C SER A 251 40.64 30.93 13.86
N GLU A 252 40.37 32.02 14.56
CA GLU A 252 39.38 33.01 14.14
C GLU A 252 39.78 33.59 12.77
N GLY A 253 38.82 33.83 11.87
CA GLY A 253 39.11 34.64 10.70
C GLY A 253 38.10 34.62 9.56
N GLN A 254 37.33 35.71 9.50
CA GLN A 254 36.94 36.44 8.29
C GLN A 254 35.69 36.00 7.48
N ALA A 255 34.64 36.78 7.77
CA ALA A 255 33.82 37.53 6.82
C ALA A 255 34.31 37.61 5.36
N ASN A 256 33.37 37.35 4.44
CA ASN A 256 33.18 37.94 3.11
C ASN A 256 32.13 37.06 2.40
N THR A 257 31.18 37.49 1.57
CA THR A 257 31.02 38.73 0.82
C THR A 257 29.60 38.76 0.27
N THR A 258 29.03 39.95 0.26
CA THR A 258 27.89 40.39 -0.53
C THR A 258 28.10 40.06 -2.02
N GLN A 259 27.16 39.37 -2.69
CA GLN A 259 27.06 39.46 -4.15
C GLN A 259 25.64 39.72 -4.63
N LYS A 260 25.59 40.76 -5.45
CA LYS A 260 24.45 41.47 -6.01
C LYS A 260 23.79 40.65 -7.12
N ARG A 261 22.46 40.66 -7.09
CA ARG A 261 21.61 40.57 -8.30
C ARG A 261 22.08 41.55 -9.37
N PRO A 262 21.98 41.15 -10.65
CA PRO A 262 21.28 42.01 -11.59
C PRO A 262 20.15 41.27 -12.32
N ARG A 263 19.02 41.96 -12.41
CA ARG A 263 17.92 41.69 -13.32
C ARG A 263 18.43 41.66 -14.76
N ARG A 264 17.95 40.71 -15.56
CA ARG A 264 17.82 40.91 -17.02
C ARG A 264 16.36 40.69 -17.44
N ILE A 265 15.85 41.78 -17.99
CA ILE A 265 14.61 41.93 -18.75
C ILE A 265 14.91 41.56 -20.20
N GLY A 266 13.91 41.02 -20.90
CA GLY A 266 13.91 40.79 -22.34
C GLY A 266 13.87 39.30 -22.65
N SER A 267 13.07 38.80 -23.58
CA SER A 267 12.17 39.42 -24.54
C SER A 267 11.45 38.24 -25.20
N SER A 268 10.14 38.36 -25.39
CA SER A 268 9.37 37.46 -26.24
C SER A 268 9.97 37.41 -27.65
N PRO A 269 9.89 36.25 -28.32
CA PRO A 269 9.33 36.27 -29.67
C PRO A 269 8.22 35.24 -29.85
N GLN A 270 7.22 35.68 -30.60
CA GLN A 270 6.19 34.89 -31.24
C GLN A 270 6.83 33.83 -32.16
N SER A 271 6.29 32.62 -32.14
CA SER A 271 6.34 31.68 -33.27
C SER A 271 5.22 30.67 -33.07
N SER A 272 4.09 30.87 -33.74
CA SER A 272 3.71 30.20 -34.99
C SER A 272 3.14 28.79 -34.74
N ILE A 273 1.82 28.75 -34.85
CA ILE A 273 0.98 27.56 -35.02
C ILE A 273 1.51 26.76 -36.20
N ALA A 274 1.80 25.47 -35.98
CA ALA A 274 2.05 24.50 -37.04
C ALA A 274 1.19 23.26 -36.78
N ASP A 275 0.46 22.86 -37.81
CA ASP A 275 -0.44 21.72 -37.88
C ASP A 275 0.23 20.37 -37.55
N PRO A 276 -0.47 19.43 -36.89
CA PRO A 276 0.04 18.07 -36.72
C PRO A 276 -0.19 17.26 -38.00
N LYS A 277 0.92 16.81 -38.60
CA LYS A 277 0.95 15.77 -39.63
C LYS A 277 0.65 14.40 -39.01
N GLU A 278 -0.26 13.68 -39.65
CA GLU A 278 -0.53 12.26 -39.45
C GLU A 278 0.73 11.42 -39.72
N HIS A 279 1.18 10.65 -38.72
CA HIS A 279 2.18 9.61 -38.90
C HIS A 279 1.50 8.24 -38.84
N ALA A 280 1.55 7.56 -39.98
CA ALA A 280 1.12 6.19 -40.18
C ALA A 280 2.06 5.19 -39.47
N GLY A 281 1.44 4.19 -38.83
CA GLY A 281 1.86 2.78 -38.84
C GLY A 281 3.24 2.42 -38.31
N SER A 282 3.34 2.11 -37.02
CA SER A 282 4.35 1.18 -36.49
C SER A 282 3.65 -0.04 -35.90
N HIS A 283 3.79 -1.19 -36.58
CA HIS A 283 3.36 -2.50 -36.06
C HIS A 283 4.19 -2.88 -34.82
N PRO A 284 3.57 -3.49 -33.79
CA PRO A 284 4.32 -4.04 -32.66
C PRO A 284 5.10 -5.30 -33.07
N PRO A 285 6.25 -5.58 -32.42
CA PRO A 285 7.06 -6.75 -32.70
C PRO A 285 6.29 -8.03 -32.33
N GLY A 286 6.34 -9.01 -33.25
CA GLY A 286 5.68 -10.31 -33.11
C GLY A 286 6.20 -11.08 -31.90
N LEU A 287 5.25 -11.69 -31.18
CA LEU A 287 5.50 -12.67 -30.13
C LEU A 287 6.28 -13.86 -30.70
N SER A 288 7.19 -14.40 -29.91
CA SER A 288 7.99 -15.54 -30.32
C SER A 288 7.12 -16.79 -30.34
N LEU A 289 7.39 -17.71 -31.28
CA LEU A 289 6.64 -18.97 -31.43
C LEU A 289 6.66 -19.86 -30.18
N GLU A 290 7.58 -19.62 -29.25
CA GLU A 290 7.66 -20.32 -27.97
C GLU A 290 6.57 -19.86 -26.98
N ASP A 291 6.07 -18.63 -27.12
CA ASP A 291 5.03 -18.06 -26.24
C ASP A 291 3.62 -18.57 -26.59
N GLU A 292 3.39 -19.05 -27.83
CA GLU A 292 2.08 -19.57 -28.26
C GLU A 292 1.83 -21.00 -27.76
N GLU A 293 2.86 -21.85 -27.64
CA GLU A 293 2.72 -23.22 -27.13
C GLU A 293 2.39 -23.24 -25.62
N ASP A 294 2.96 -22.32 -24.84
CA ASP A 294 2.66 -22.20 -23.40
C ASP A 294 1.24 -21.71 -23.13
N LEU A 295 0.69 -20.83 -23.99
CA LEU A 295 -0.69 -20.38 -23.91
C LEU A 295 -1.69 -21.49 -24.25
N ILE A 296 -1.37 -22.33 -25.23
CA ILE A 296 -2.21 -23.49 -25.60
C ILE A 296 -2.21 -24.53 -24.48
N ASN A 297 -1.05 -24.82 -23.88
CA ASN A 297 -0.93 -25.74 -22.75
C ASN A 297 -1.69 -25.25 -21.51
N LEU A 298 -1.64 -23.94 -21.23
CA LEU A 298 -2.36 -23.35 -20.09
C LEU A 298 -3.89 -23.42 -20.28
N GLN A 299 -4.37 -23.22 -21.52
CA GLN A 299 -5.79 -23.29 -21.83
C GLN A 299 -6.34 -24.73 -21.79
N GLN A 300 -5.52 -25.72 -22.15
CA GLN A 300 -5.86 -27.14 -22.01
C GLN A 300 -5.98 -27.56 -20.54
N HIS A 301 -5.06 -27.10 -19.68
CA HIS A 301 -5.03 -27.46 -18.26
C HIS A 301 -6.21 -26.88 -17.45
N MET A 302 -6.78 -25.75 -17.91
CA MET A 302 -7.98 -25.14 -17.33
C MET A 302 -9.28 -25.90 -17.67
N GLY A 303 -9.33 -26.55 -18.84
CA GLY A 303 -10.48 -27.37 -19.26
C GLY A 303 -10.66 -28.63 -18.42
N GLU A 304 -9.55 -29.29 -18.05
CA GLU A 304 -9.58 -30.54 -17.29
C GLU A 304 -10.03 -30.37 -15.84
N HIS A 305 -9.74 -29.22 -15.22
CA HIS A 305 -10.19 -28.93 -13.85
C HIS A 305 -11.69 -28.65 -13.76
N THR A 306 -12.31 -28.17 -14.84
CA THR A 306 -13.75 -27.83 -14.85
C THR A 306 -14.61 -29.09 -14.94
N LEU A 307 -14.16 -30.13 -15.63
CA LEU A 307 -14.89 -31.40 -15.77
C LEU A 307 -14.81 -32.29 -14.51
N ARG A 308 -13.80 -32.10 -13.67
CA ARG A 308 -13.61 -32.91 -12.46
C ARG A 308 -14.49 -32.47 -11.27
N ASN A 309 -14.98 -31.24 -11.29
CA ASN A 309 -15.83 -30.69 -10.22
C ASN A 309 -17.34 -30.81 -10.51
N SER A 310 -17.74 -31.24 -11.71
CA SER A 310 -19.17 -31.38 -12.08
C SER A 310 -19.78 -32.75 -11.76
N ASN A 311 -19.05 -33.67 -11.12
CA ASN A 311 -19.52 -35.03 -10.83
C ASN A 311 -19.76 -35.35 -9.33
N SER A 312 -19.77 -34.36 -8.43
CA SER A 312 -19.93 -34.63 -6.98
C SER A 312 -21.30 -34.28 -6.38
N ASP A 313 -22.23 -33.69 -7.13
CA ASP A 313 -23.40 -33.01 -6.53
C ASP A 313 -24.76 -33.60 -6.94
N GLU A 314 -24.80 -34.88 -7.35
CA GLU A 314 -26.06 -35.64 -7.43
C GLU A 314 -26.03 -36.77 -6.40
N GLU A 315 -26.42 -36.50 -5.16
CA GLU A 315 -27.32 -37.37 -4.37
C GLU A 315 -27.83 -36.60 -3.14
N GLY A 316 -29.13 -36.31 -3.11
CA GLY A 316 -29.85 -36.08 -1.86
C GLY A 316 -30.53 -34.73 -1.69
N SER A 317 -31.78 -34.62 -2.14
CA SER A 317 -32.83 -34.07 -1.28
C SER A 317 -34.22 -34.39 -1.83
N GLY A 318 -34.95 -35.18 -1.06
CA GLY A 318 -36.35 -35.48 -1.28
C GLY A 318 -37.25 -34.31 -0.87
N SER A 319 -38.25 -34.10 -1.72
CA SER A 319 -39.63 -33.73 -1.40
C SER A 319 -39.95 -33.07 -0.05
N ARG A 320 -40.39 -31.81 -0.13
CA ARG A 320 -41.56 -31.36 0.65
C ARG A 320 -42.29 -30.24 -0.06
N GLU A 321 -43.53 -30.54 -0.44
CA GLU A 321 -44.55 -29.60 -0.87
C GLU A 321 -44.96 -28.69 0.30
N ALA A 322 -45.25 -27.42 -0.02
CA ALA A 322 -46.54 -26.78 0.19
C ALA A 322 -46.42 -25.29 0.55
N ASP A 323 -47.38 -24.56 -0.02
CA ASP A 323 -48.00 -23.32 0.44
C ASP A 323 -47.51 -21.97 -0.14
N GLU A 324 -48.28 -21.63 -1.17
CA GLU A 324 -48.69 -20.33 -1.68
C GLU A 324 -48.94 -19.27 -0.60
N ASN A 325 -48.55 -18.03 -0.95
CA ASN A 325 -49.15 -16.72 -0.62
C ASN A 325 -48.05 -15.66 -0.83
N ASP A 326 -48.25 -14.43 -1.25
CA ASP A 326 -49.27 -13.69 -1.99
C ASP A 326 -48.66 -12.26 -2.14
N VAL A 327 -49.17 -11.47 -3.08
CA VAL A 327 -48.99 -10.00 -3.23
C VAL A 327 -47.66 -9.47 -3.80
N GLU A 328 -47.65 -9.34 -5.12
CA GLU A 328 -46.71 -8.54 -5.91
C GLU A 328 -47.12 -7.05 -5.86
N SER A 329 -46.36 -6.20 -5.15
CA SER A 329 -46.52 -4.74 -5.17
C SER A 329 -45.35 -4.13 -5.94
N SER A 330 -45.60 -3.77 -7.19
CA SER A 330 -44.63 -3.17 -8.11
C SER A 330 -44.57 -1.65 -7.91
N MET A 331 -43.64 -1.18 -7.07
CA MET A 331 -43.17 0.21 -7.11
C MET A 331 -41.87 0.28 -7.92
N ARG A 332 -42.00 0.75 -9.17
CA ARG A 332 -40.87 1.21 -9.98
C ARG A 332 -40.31 2.47 -9.34
N VAL A 333 -39.12 2.38 -8.77
CA VAL A 333 -38.31 3.55 -8.39
C VAL A 333 -37.30 3.76 -9.50
N ASN A 334 -37.32 4.95 -10.09
CA ASN A 334 -36.36 5.38 -11.10
C ASN A 334 -34.99 5.53 -10.44
N ASP A 335 -34.04 4.67 -10.81
CA ASP A 335 -32.63 4.82 -10.48
C ASP A 335 -32.00 5.84 -11.43
N GLU A 336 -31.99 7.12 -11.02
CA GLU A 336 -31.09 8.10 -11.61
C GLU A 336 -29.67 7.84 -11.12
N GLU A 337 -28.87 7.31 -12.04
CA GLU A 337 -27.44 7.01 -11.98
C GLU A 337 -26.64 8.26 -11.56
N SER A 338 -26.48 8.44 -10.25
CA SER A 338 -25.54 9.41 -9.69
C SER A 338 -24.11 8.90 -9.93
N GLN A 339 -23.38 9.63 -10.77
CA GLN A 339 -21.98 9.40 -11.05
C GLN A 339 -21.14 9.71 -9.80
N ASP A 340 -20.72 8.67 -9.08
CA ASP A 340 -19.72 8.78 -8.02
C ASP A 340 -18.32 8.90 -8.64
N LEU A 341 -17.68 10.05 -8.40
CA LEU A 341 -16.25 10.32 -8.61
C LEU A 341 -15.39 9.80 -7.44
#